data_AF-A0A1M6JXP5-F1
#
_entry.id   AF-A0A1M6JXP5-F1
#
_cell.length_a   1.000
_cell.length_b   1.000
_cell.length_c   1.000
_cell.angle_alpha   90.00
_cell.angle_beta   90.00
_cell.angle_gamma   90.00
#
_symmetry.space_group_name_H-M   'P 1'
#
loop_
_entity.id
_entity.type
_entity.pdbx_description
1 polymer ?
#
loop_
_entity_poly.entity_id
_entity_poly.type
_entity_poly.pdbx_seq_one_letter_code
_entity_poly.pdbx_strand_id
1 'polypeptide(L)' 'MELVCPLCNAMASYLIKCPKCNHSMENTGAIQDYFDDYSTYLPMEITQRIDGVPYDQCLHLFYCGHCHTDKRISVDRIYI' A
#
# COMPACT_ATOMS: atom_id res chain seq x y z
N MET A 1 16.40 14.80 4.25
CA MET A 1 16.28 13.35 4.02
C MET A 1 14.97 12.92 4.61
N GLU A 2 14.03 12.56 3.75
CA GLU A 2 12.69 12.10 4.14
C GLU A 2 12.49 10.65 3.72
N LEU A 3 11.74 9.89 4.51
CA LEU A 3 11.49 8.48 4.27
C LEU A 3 10.14 8.32 3.57
N VAL A 4 10.15 7.93 2.28
CA VAL A 4 8.95 7.92 1.43
C VAL A 4 8.67 6.55 0.83
N CYS A 5 7.39 6.21 0.67
CA CYS A 5 6.99 4.99 -0.04
C CYS A 5 7.13 5.21 -1.55
N PRO A 6 7.88 4.36 -2.29
CA PRO A 6 8.07 4.52 -3.72
C PRO A 6 6.82 4.23 -4.53
N LEU A 7 5.87 3.41 -4.02
CA LEU A 7 4.58 3.20 -4.70
C LEU A 7 3.66 4.42 -4.55
N CYS A 8 3.51 4.96 -3.33
CA CYS A 8 2.67 6.16 -3.11
C CYS A 8 3.17 7.38 -3.88
N ASN A 9 4.49 7.50 -4.06
CA ASN A 9 5.12 8.63 -4.75
C ASN A 9 5.35 8.38 -6.25
N ALA A 10 4.72 7.34 -6.82
CA ALA A 10 4.84 7.00 -8.24
C ALA A 10 6.30 6.80 -8.75
N MET A 11 7.21 6.45 -7.84
CA MET A 11 8.62 6.21 -8.14
C MET A 11 8.87 4.76 -8.57
N ALA A 12 7.97 3.84 -8.23
CA ALA A 12 8.03 2.44 -8.60
C ALA A 12 6.63 1.87 -8.91
N SER A 13 6.61 0.74 -9.64
CA SER A 13 5.39 -0.02 -9.93
C SER A 13 5.65 -1.50 -9.69
N TYR A 14 4.78 -2.16 -8.92
CA TYR A 14 4.91 -3.59 -8.62
C TYR A 14 3.96 -4.40 -9.53
N LEU A 15 4.51 -5.42 -10.19
CA LEU A 15 3.74 -6.38 -10.98
C LEU A 15 3.48 -7.64 -10.15
N ILE A 16 2.28 -7.72 -9.57
CA ILE A 16 1.90 -8.80 -8.65
C ILE A 16 0.91 -9.74 -9.34
N LYS A 17 1.12 -11.06 -9.16
CA LYS A 17 0.18 -12.10 -9.60
C LYS A 17 -0.73 -12.52 -8.46
N CYS A 18 -2.01 -12.73 -8.78
CA CYS A 18 -3.01 -13.21 -7.84
C CYS A 18 -2.71 -14.65 -7.41
N PRO A 19 -2.66 -14.95 -6.10
CA PRO A 19 -2.37 -16.30 -5.62
C PRO A 19 -3.49 -17.30 -5.92
N LYS A 20 -4.72 -16.86 -6.23
CA LYS A 20 -5.86 -17.75 -6.52
C LYS A 20 -6.08 -18.04 -8.01
N CYS A 21 -5.92 -17.03 -8.87
CA CYS A 21 -6.25 -17.17 -10.30
C CYS A 21 -5.12 -16.76 -11.26
N ASN A 22 -3.94 -16.42 -10.74
CA ASN A 22 -2.74 -16.08 -11.49
C ASN A 22 -2.85 -14.86 -12.44
N HIS A 23 -3.95 -14.10 -12.37
CA HIS A 23 -4.09 -12.83 -13.10
C HIS A 23 -3.29 -11.71 -12.43
N SER A 24 -3.05 -10.61 -13.16
CA SER A 24 -2.42 -9.43 -12.57
C SER A 24 -3.30 -8.83 -11.48
N MET A 25 -2.67 -8.32 -10.43
CA MET A 25 -3.33 -7.52 -9.41
C MET A 25 -2.97 -6.05 -9.59
N GLU A 26 -3.90 -5.18 -9.24
CA GLU A 26 -3.74 -3.73 -9.24
C GLU A 26 -3.41 -3.26 -7.83
N ASN A 27 -2.47 -2.31 -7.70
CA ASN A 27 -2.24 -1.60 -6.44
C ASN A 27 -3.36 -0.58 -6.26
N THR A 28 -4.22 -0.77 -5.26
CA THR A 28 -5.37 0.11 -5.05
C THR A 28 -5.08 1.25 -4.08
N GLY A 29 -3.97 1.19 -3.35
CA GLY A 29 -3.55 2.24 -2.42
C GLY A 29 -2.89 1.70 -1.16
N ALA A 30 -2.52 2.61 -0.26
CA ALA A 30 -2.06 2.23 1.06
C ALA A 30 -3.26 1.80 1.92
N ILE A 31 -3.09 0.84 2.82
CA ILE A 31 -4.19 0.32 3.64
C ILE A 31 -4.87 1.40 4.48
N GLN A 32 -4.09 2.41 4.89
CA GLN A 32 -4.56 3.53 5.69
C GLN A 32 -5.61 4.39 4.97
N ASP A 33 -5.61 4.40 3.63
CA ASP A 33 -6.57 5.14 2.83
C ASP A 33 -8.00 4.54 2.93
N TYR A 34 -8.12 3.34 3.51
CA TYR A 34 -9.37 2.58 3.64
C TYR A 34 -9.89 2.49 5.09
N PHE A 35 -9.24 3.13 6.07
CA PHE A 35 -9.66 3.00 7.48
C PHE A 35 -10.91 3.80 7.82
N ASP A 36 -11.03 5.00 7.28
CA ASP A 36 -12.18 5.89 7.46
C ASP A 36 -12.17 6.96 6.36
N ASP A 37 -13.31 7.59 6.10
CA ASP A 37 -13.49 8.64 5.09
C ASP A 37 -12.56 9.85 5.32
N TYR A 38 -12.13 10.05 6.58
CA TYR A 38 -11.20 11.10 6.98
C TYR A 38 -9.72 10.72 6.89
N SER A 39 -9.39 9.44 6.69
CA SER A 39 -8.02 8.94 6.86
C SER A 39 -7.04 9.54 5.86
N THR A 40 -7.51 9.86 4.66
CA THR A 40 -6.71 10.54 3.62
C THR A 40 -6.34 11.99 3.98
N TYR A 41 -7.06 12.61 4.91
CA TYR A 41 -6.79 13.96 5.40
C TYR A 41 -5.93 13.97 6.67
N LEU A 42 -5.71 12.81 7.29
CA LEU A 42 -4.89 12.72 8.49
C LEU A 42 -3.41 12.83 8.14
N PRO A 43 -2.60 13.48 9.01
CA PRO A 43 -1.15 13.47 8.88
C PRO A 43 -0.61 12.04 8.81
N MET A 44 0.33 11.83 7.91
CA MET A 44 0.95 10.53 7.67
C MET A 44 1.55 9.92 8.95
N GLU A 45 2.08 10.74 9.85
CA GLU A 45 2.62 10.30 11.16
C GLU A 45 1.57 9.64 12.08
N ILE A 46 0.29 9.93 11.87
CA ILE A 46 -0.82 9.32 12.61
C ILE A 46 -1.20 7.99 11.95
N THR A 47 -1.41 8.02 10.64
CA THR A 47 -1.91 6.87 9.88
C THR A 47 -0.89 5.73 9.81
N GLN A 48 0.40 6.04 9.79
CA GLN A 48 1.51 5.07 9.85
C GLN A 48 1.61 4.32 11.18
N ARG A 49 0.98 4.80 12.25
CA ARG A 49 1.01 4.09 13.55
C ARG A 49 -0.01 2.95 13.61
N ILE A 50 -0.95 2.93 12.67
CA ILE A 50 -2.12 2.05 12.69
C ILE A 50 -2.22 1.17 11.43
N ASP A 51 -1.28 1.28 10.48
CA ASP A 51 -1.23 0.46 9.26
C ASP A 51 -0.73 -0.98 9.51
N GLY A 52 -0.20 -1.26 10.71
CA GLY A 52 0.21 -2.58 11.16
C GLY A 52 1.60 -3.03 10.66
N VAL A 53 2.41 -2.11 10.12
CA VAL A 53 3.79 -2.36 9.70
C VAL A 53 4.77 -1.40 10.39
N PRO A 54 6.08 -1.71 10.41
CA PRO A 54 7.11 -0.80 10.90
C PRO A 54 7.11 0.56 10.19
N TYR A 55 7.65 1.60 10.85
CA TYR A 55 7.73 2.97 10.31
C TYR A 55 8.58 3.09 9.02
N ASP A 56 9.46 2.15 8.75
CA ASP A 56 10.22 2.07 7.51
C ASP A 56 9.49 1.32 6.39
N GLN A 57 8.23 0.91 6.61
CA GLN A 57 7.42 0.19 5.64
C GLN A 57 6.05 0.85 5.45
N CYS A 58 5.46 0.62 4.28
CA CYS A 58 4.10 1.03 3.95
C CYS A 58 3.30 -0.18 3.46
N LEU A 59 2.15 -0.44 4.07
CA LEU A 59 1.30 -1.58 3.70
C LEU A 59 0.35 -1.20 2.56
N HIS A 60 0.49 -1.84 1.41
CA HIS A 60 -0.36 -1.64 0.23
C HIS A 60 -1.37 -2.75 0.06
N LEU A 61 -2.57 -2.38 -0.39
CA LEU A 61 -3.60 -3.31 -0.81
C LEU A 61 -3.51 -3.54 -2.32
N PHE A 62 -3.36 -4.80 -2.71
CA PHE A 62 -3.45 -5.24 -4.08
C PHE A 62 -4.76 -5.97 -4.28
N TYR A 63 -5.49 -5.64 -5.33
CA TYR A 63 -6.78 -6.25 -5.63
C TYR A 63 -6.77 -6.95 -6.98
N CYS A 64 -7.37 -8.14 -7.05
CA CYS A 64 -7.57 -8.86 -8.29
C CYS A 64 -8.98 -8.62 -8.82
N GLY A 65 -9.10 -7.84 -9.91
CA GLY A 65 -10.39 -7.61 -10.58
C GLY A 65 -11.06 -8.85 -11.19
N HIS A 66 -10.32 -9.97 -11.37
CA HIS A 66 -10.85 -11.19 -11.98
C HIS A 66 -11.54 -12.13 -10.97
N CYS A 67 -10.97 -12.31 -9.77
CA CYS A 67 -11.50 -13.24 -8.77
C CYS A 67 -11.84 -12.57 -7.43
N HIS A 68 -11.78 -11.24 -7.39
CA HIS A 68 -12.14 -10.40 -6.24
C HIS A 68 -11.33 -10.69 -4.97
N THR A 69 -10.14 -11.30 -5.12
CA THR A 69 -9.24 -11.55 -4.00
C THR A 69 -8.30 -10.36 -3.80
N ASP A 70 -8.19 -9.91 -2.56
CA ASP A 70 -7.21 -8.93 -2.13
C ASP A 70 -5.95 -9.58 -1.53
N LYS A 71 -4.86 -8.83 -1.52
CA LYS A 71 -3.58 -9.21 -0.91
C LYS A 71 -2.90 -7.96 -0.37
N ARG A 72 -2.40 -8.04 0.86
CA ARG A 72 -1.59 -6.97 1.47
C ARG A 72 -0.11 -7.24 1.22
N ILE A 73 0.64 -6.20 0.88
CA ILE A 73 2.09 -6.27 0.62
C ILE A 73 2.77 -5.10 1.33
N SER A 74 3.75 -5.39 2.18
CA SER A 74 4.62 -4.37 2.76
C SER A 74 5.66 -3.92 1.74
N VAL A 75 5.86 -2.61 1.66
CA VAL A 75 6.81 -1.96 0.77
C VAL A 75 7.78 -1.14 1.60
N ASP A 76 9.07 -1.38 1.45
CA ASP A 76 10.09 -0.61 2.15
C ASP A 76 10.12 0.84 1.63
N ARG A 77 10.16 1.78 2.56
CA ARG A 77 10.34 3.19 2.26
C ARG A 77 11.82 3.48 1.98
N ILE A 78 12.07 4.47 1.14
CA ILE A 78 13.42 4.87 0.74
C ILE A 78 13.69 6.32 1.14
N TYR A 79 14.94 6.63 1.46
CA TYR A 79 15.36 8.01 1.70
C TYR A 79 15.47 8.78 0.38
N ILE A 80 14.85 9.96 0.36
CA ILE A 80 15.01 10.97 -0.70
C ILE A 80 15.62 12.25 -0.15
#